data_AF-K8EWZ9-F1
#
_entry.id   AF-K8EWZ9-F1
#
_cell.length_a   1.000
_cell.length_b   1.000
_cell.length_c   1.000
_cell.angle_alpha   90.00
_cell.angle_beta   90.00
_cell.angle_gamma   90.00
#
_symmetry.space_group_name_H-M   'P 1'
#
loop_
_entity.id
_entity.type
_entity.pdbx_description
1 polymer ?
#
loop_
_entity_poly.entity_id
_entity_poly.type
_entity_poly.pdbx_seq_one_letter_code
_entity_poly.pdbx_strand_id
1 'polypeptide(L)'
;MTTTTTTATPTPPPANDANEKTKESSNKKKTNKNKNRKKELSQRATTEQIAKEMFTAAGILENENEEKIIKENFVNDAAEYFHKHQNFANKWLHLLTMPMLIFTGQCYLQRYEIPVPEYMVDMAYDFAKKYGINHLLYIFAKPTMSHAACAFFYICYASTRDFFAATLWLMCWGIPSTLMSIACMYSWTPIMPQVIKYGWFGGWFMQVVVGHGVIEKRRPTLARGGVRYFIPTFIKTSLYAPFYVWLEVLFGVLLYWPELADEIDDRVDEMNAKEEKELRLKRKKKKTT
;
A
#
# COMPACT_ATOMS: atom_id res chain seq x y z
N MET A 1 70.17 22.23 19.14
CA MET A 1 70.33 21.72 17.75
C MET A 1 68.94 21.63 17.15
N THR A 2 68.61 22.55 16.26
CA THR A 2 67.27 22.74 15.68
C THR A 2 67.37 22.34 14.21
N THR A 3 66.75 21.22 13.83
CA THR A 3 66.70 20.73 12.45
C THR A 3 65.37 21.13 11.81
N THR A 4 65.44 22.05 10.84
CA THR A 4 64.37 22.39 9.90
C THR A 4 64.36 21.39 8.75
N THR A 5 63.20 20.79 8.47
CA THR A 5 62.97 19.92 7.30
C THR A 5 62.05 20.64 6.31
N THR A 6 62.57 20.91 5.12
CA THR A 6 61.85 21.48 3.97
C THR A 6 61.20 20.36 3.16
N THR A 7 59.88 20.40 2.96
CA THR A 7 59.15 19.50 2.04
C THR A 7 58.93 20.14 0.68
N ALA A 8 59.42 19.49 -0.38
CA ALA A 8 59.18 19.83 -1.77
C ALA A 8 57.79 19.36 -2.25
N THR A 9 57.14 20.16 -3.09
CA THR A 9 55.83 19.88 -3.69
C THR A 9 55.98 19.00 -4.95
N PRO A 10 55.16 17.95 -5.15
CA PRO A 10 55.21 17.16 -6.38
C PRO A 10 54.38 17.80 -7.52
N THR A 11 54.93 17.79 -8.73
CA THR A 11 54.30 18.21 -9.99
C THR A 11 53.17 17.22 -10.41
N PRO A 12 52.05 17.71 -10.97
CA PRO A 12 50.95 16.85 -11.40
C PRO A 12 51.24 16.13 -12.74
N PRO A 13 50.66 14.94 -12.97
CA PRO A 13 50.83 14.18 -14.21
C PRO A 13 49.99 14.75 -15.37
N PRO A 14 50.34 14.46 -16.63
CA PRO A 14 49.69 15.03 -17.81
C PRO A 14 48.24 14.54 -18.00
N ALA A 15 47.37 15.46 -18.41
CA ALA A 15 45.91 15.37 -18.29
C ALA A 15 45.16 14.56 -19.38
N ASN A 16 45.82 13.71 -20.19
CA ASN A 16 45.17 13.17 -21.39
C ASN A 16 44.75 11.69 -21.38
N ASP A 17 45.16 10.85 -20.42
CA ASP A 17 44.77 9.42 -20.42
C ASP A 17 43.55 9.06 -19.56
N ALA A 18 43.09 9.98 -18.70
CA ALA A 18 41.97 9.71 -17.79
C ALA A 18 40.60 9.85 -18.46
N ASN A 19 40.49 10.60 -19.56
CA ASN A 19 39.21 10.95 -20.16
C ASN A 19 38.61 9.83 -21.03
N GLU A 20 39.45 8.95 -21.58
CA GLU A 20 39.01 7.88 -22.48
C GLU A 20 38.51 6.65 -21.71
N LYS A 21 39.23 6.23 -20.66
CA LYS A 21 38.80 5.13 -19.75
C LYS A 21 37.49 5.43 -19.01
N THR A 22 37.22 6.70 -18.71
CA THR A 22 36.01 7.13 -18.01
C THR A 22 34.77 7.10 -18.92
N LYS A 23 34.94 7.44 -20.22
CA LYS A 23 33.87 7.33 -21.23
C LYS A 23 33.51 5.87 -21.53
N GLU A 24 34.51 5.00 -21.65
CA GLU A 24 34.32 3.57 -21.95
C GLU A 24 33.63 2.83 -20.79
N SER A 25 34.03 3.13 -19.54
CA SER A 25 33.37 2.70 -18.30
C SER A 25 31.89 3.14 -18.24
N SER A 26 31.60 4.41 -18.56
CA SER A 26 30.23 4.94 -18.53
C SER A 26 29.33 4.31 -19.60
N ASN A 27 29.87 4.04 -20.80
CA ASN A 27 29.15 3.37 -21.87
C ASN A 27 28.86 1.92 -21.50
N LYS A 28 29.85 1.17 -20.99
CA LYS A 28 29.66 -0.23 -20.55
C LYS A 28 28.60 -0.34 -19.43
N LYS A 29 28.58 0.63 -18.51
CA LYS A 29 27.58 0.73 -17.43
C LYS A 29 26.16 1.06 -17.95
N LYS A 30 26.04 1.94 -18.95
CA LYS A 30 24.76 2.23 -19.64
C LYS A 30 24.25 1.02 -20.43
N THR A 31 25.12 0.31 -21.13
CA THR A 31 24.74 -0.88 -21.93
C THR A 31 24.30 -2.04 -21.03
N ASN A 32 24.95 -2.25 -19.88
CA ASN A 32 24.53 -3.24 -18.90
C ASN A 32 23.21 -2.87 -18.20
N LYS A 33 22.98 -1.58 -17.89
CA LYS A 33 21.70 -1.10 -17.37
C LYS A 33 20.55 -1.33 -18.36
N ASN A 34 20.78 -1.09 -19.65
CA ASN A 34 19.77 -1.36 -20.70
C ASN A 34 19.52 -2.85 -20.94
N LYS A 35 20.55 -3.71 -20.83
CA LYS A 35 20.38 -5.17 -20.91
C LYS A 35 19.57 -5.72 -19.73
N ASN A 36 19.85 -5.26 -18.51
CA ASN A 36 19.10 -5.67 -17.32
C ASN A 36 17.64 -5.20 -17.41
N ARG A 37 17.40 -3.96 -17.85
CA ARG A 37 16.04 -3.44 -18.08
C ARG A 37 15.27 -4.24 -19.13
N LYS A 38 15.91 -4.64 -20.24
CA LYS A 38 15.27 -5.53 -21.24
C LYS A 38 14.94 -6.91 -20.68
N LYS A 39 15.80 -7.46 -19.81
CA LYS A 39 15.59 -8.76 -19.19
C LYS A 39 14.46 -8.72 -18.15
N GLU A 40 14.38 -7.66 -17.34
CA GLU A 40 13.26 -7.40 -16.44
C GLU A 40 11.94 -7.20 -17.18
N LEU A 41 11.94 -6.43 -18.28
CA LEU A 41 10.75 -6.25 -19.13
C LEU A 41 10.29 -7.56 -19.76
N SER A 42 11.21 -8.44 -20.18
CA SER A 42 10.88 -9.76 -20.72
C SER A 42 10.33 -10.71 -19.66
N GLN A 43 10.88 -10.70 -18.44
CA GLN A 43 10.37 -11.51 -17.33
C GLN A 43 8.99 -11.01 -16.86
N ARG A 44 8.75 -9.69 -16.88
CA ARG A 44 7.44 -9.11 -16.59
C ARG A 44 6.41 -9.42 -17.68
N ALA A 45 6.77 -9.31 -18.96
CA ALA A 45 5.87 -9.72 -20.05
C ALA A 45 5.43 -11.18 -19.90
N THR A 46 6.33 -12.05 -19.41
CA THR A 46 6.00 -13.46 -19.12
C THR A 46 5.08 -13.59 -17.90
N THR A 47 5.31 -12.79 -16.85
CA THR A 47 4.51 -12.83 -15.60
C THR A 47 3.11 -12.23 -15.80
N GLU A 48 3.02 -11.11 -16.52
CA GLU A 48 1.77 -10.47 -16.94
C GLU A 48 0.97 -11.37 -17.87
N GLN A 49 1.64 -12.08 -18.79
CA GLN A 49 0.98 -13.07 -19.65
C GLN A 49 0.41 -14.24 -18.83
N ILE A 50 1.18 -14.78 -17.87
CA ILE A 50 0.69 -15.84 -16.98
C ILE A 50 -0.49 -15.34 -16.13
N ALA A 51 -0.40 -14.12 -15.58
CA ALA A 51 -1.51 -13.52 -14.84
C ALA A 51 -2.74 -13.32 -15.75
N LYS A 52 -2.57 -12.84 -16.98
CA LYS A 52 -3.63 -12.67 -17.98
C LYS A 52 -4.29 -14.01 -18.31
N GLU A 53 -3.50 -15.07 -18.49
CA GLU A 53 -4.01 -16.44 -18.72
C GLU A 53 -4.79 -16.96 -17.50
N MET A 54 -4.31 -16.72 -16.27
CA MET A 54 -5.01 -17.10 -15.04
C MET A 54 -6.32 -16.33 -14.83
N PHE A 55 -6.35 -15.01 -15.09
CA PHE A 55 -7.55 -14.19 -14.92
C PHE A 55 -8.59 -14.45 -16.01
N THR A 56 -8.15 -14.71 -17.24
CA THR A 56 -9.03 -15.14 -18.35
C THR A 56 -9.59 -16.54 -18.07
N ALA A 57 -8.76 -17.48 -17.60
CA ALA A 57 -9.20 -18.81 -17.20
C ALA A 57 -10.17 -18.81 -16.00
N ALA A 58 -10.05 -17.81 -15.12
CA ALA A 58 -10.97 -17.58 -14.00
C ALA A 58 -12.28 -16.86 -14.39
N GLY A 59 -12.46 -16.48 -15.67
CA GLY A 59 -13.64 -15.75 -16.14
C GLY A 59 -13.75 -14.32 -15.60
N ILE A 60 -12.65 -13.75 -15.10
CA ILE A 60 -12.61 -12.39 -14.53
C ILE A 60 -12.37 -11.33 -15.63
N LEU A 61 -12.00 -11.78 -16.84
CA LEU A 61 -11.79 -10.97 -18.02
C LEU A 61 -12.54 -11.55 -19.21
N GLU A 62 -13.53 -10.82 -19.73
CA GLU A 62 -14.20 -11.20 -20.97
C GLU A 62 -13.62 -10.47 -22.19
N ASN A 63 -12.97 -9.29 -22.02
CA ASN A 63 -12.41 -8.50 -23.14
C ASN A 63 -11.22 -7.58 -22.74
N GLU A 64 -10.27 -7.33 -23.65
CA GLU A 64 -9.17 -6.36 -23.52
C GLU A 64 -9.65 -4.91 -23.26
N ASN A 65 -10.84 -4.55 -23.74
CA ASN A 65 -11.44 -3.23 -23.46
C ASN A 65 -11.81 -3.05 -21.98
N GLU A 66 -12.25 -4.11 -21.30
CA GLU A 66 -12.59 -4.04 -19.86
C GLU A 66 -11.34 -3.90 -19.01
N GLU A 67 -10.25 -4.57 -19.40
CA GLU A 67 -8.95 -4.43 -18.75
C GLU A 67 -8.46 -2.98 -18.74
N LYS A 68 -8.54 -2.33 -19.89
CA LYS A 68 -8.13 -0.93 -20.03
C LYS A 68 -8.98 -0.01 -19.15
N ILE A 69 -10.29 -0.20 -19.13
CA ILE A 69 -11.22 0.59 -18.31
C ILE A 69 -10.94 0.40 -16.82
N ILE A 70 -10.73 -0.84 -16.37
CA ILE A 70 -10.43 -1.15 -14.96
C ILE A 70 -9.11 -0.49 -14.55
N LYS A 71 -8.07 -0.60 -15.37
CA LYS A 71 -6.78 0.03 -15.11
C LYS A 71 -6.91 1.56 -15.05
N GLU A 72 -7.61 2.18 -16.00
CA GLU A 72 -7.81 3.63 -16.01
C GLU A 72 -8.58 4.11 -14.77
N ASN A 73 -9.65 3.41 -14.38
CA ASN A 73 -10.41 3.73 -13.17
C ASN A 73 -9.53 3.63 -11.92
N PHE A 74 -8.72 2.57 -11.84
CA PHE A 74 -7.79 2.37 -10.74
C PHE A 74 -6.76 3.50 -10.62
N VAL A 75 -6.10 3.86 -11.73
CA VAL A 75 -5.13 4.95 -11.77
C VAL A 75 -5.78 6.27 -11.36
N ASN A 76 -6.99 6.55 -11.85
CA ASN A 76 -7.71 7.77 -11.50
C ASN A 76 -8.08 7.83 -10.02
N ASP A 77 -8.57 6.73 -9.44
CA ASP A 77 -8.92 6.64 -8.02
C ASP A 77 -7.69 6.76 -7.12
N ALA A 78 -6.58 6.11 -7.48
CA ALA A 78 -5.31 6.23 -6.79
C ALA A 78 -4.78 7.67 -6.89
N ALA A 79 -4.77 8.27 -8.08
CA ALA A 79 -4.36 9.66 -8.26
C ALA A 79 -5.21 10.63 -7.44
N GLU A 80 -6.53 10.44 -7.36
CA GLU A 80 -7.39 11.26 -6.50
C GLU A 80 -7.01 11.13 -5.02
N TYR A 81 -6.66 9.92 -4.57
CA TYR A 81 -6.13 9.70 -3.23
C TYR A 81 -4.80 10.43 -3.03
N PHE A 82 -3.80 10.23 -3.90
CA PHE A 82 -2.46 10.81 -3.74
C PHE A 82 -2.46 12.34 -3.86
N HIS A 83 -3.27 12.91 -4.76
CA HIS A 83 -3.51 14.34 -4.89
C HIS A 83 -4.04 14.96 -3.58
N LYS A 84 -4.93 14.26 -2.88
CA LYS A 84 -5.51 14.74 -1.60
C LYS A 84 -4.60 14.53 -0.40
N HIS A 85 -3.60 13.66 -0.49
CA HIS A 85 -2.72 13.29 0.61
C HIS A 85 -1.27 13.67 0.31
N GLN A 86 -1.01 14.86 -0.25
CA GLN A 86 0.37 15.28 -0.53
C GLN A 86 1.14 15.75 0.71
N ASN A 87 0.45 16.05 1.82
CA ASN A 87 1.12 16.51 3.04
C ASN A 87 1.87 15.37 3.73
N PHE A 88 3.20 15.50 3.83
CA PHE A 88 4.08 14.50 4.44
C PHE A 88 3.67 14.09 5.86
N ALA A 89 3.30 15.05 6.72
CA ALA A 89 2.89 14.75 8.09
C ALA A 89 1.58 13.94 8.12
N ASN A 90 0.64 14.25 7.23
CA ASN A 90 -0.59 13.47 7.14
C ASN A 90 -0.34 12.07 6.57
N LYS A 91 0.53 11.91 5.56
CA LYS A 91 0.94 10.57 5.06
C LYS A 91 1.49 9.69 6.19
N TRP A 92 2.41 10.22 6.99
CA TRP A 92 2.94 9.49 8.15
C TRP A 92 1.86 9.16 9.18
N LEU A 93 0.91 10.07 9.39
CA LEU A 93 -0.21 9.80 10.27
C LEU A 93 -1.05 8.64 9.76
N HIS A 94 -1.39 8.60 8.48
CA HIS A 94 -2.09 7.47 7.85
C HIS A 94 -1.28 6.17 7.95
N LEU A 95 0.02 6.22 7.66
CA LEU A 95 0.91 5.05 7.73
C LEU A 95 1.00 4.45 9.13
N LEU A 96 0.95 5.28 10.19
CA LEU A 96 0.98 4.78 11.57
C LEU A 96 -0.40 4.34 12.07
N THR A 97 -1.44 5.09 11.73
CA THR A 97 -2.78 4.88 12.32
C THR A 97 -3.62 3.87 11.56
N MET A 98 -3.39 3.64 10.26
CA MET A 98 -4.06 2.57 9.51
C MET A 98 -3.75 1.17 10.05
N PRO A 99 -2.47 0.80 10.24
CA PRO A 99 -2.09 -0.43 10.96
C PRO A 99 -2.85 -0.63 12.26
N MET A 100 -2.90 0.41 13.10
CA MET A 100 -3.59 0.37 14.39
C MET A 100 -5.10 0.17 14.24
N LEU A 101 -5.75 0.87 13.30
CA LEU A 101 -7.19 0.68 13.05
C LEU A 101 -7.49 -0.72 12.53
N ILE A 102 -6.74 -1.22 11.55
CA ILE A 102 -6.94 -2.57 11.00
C ILE A 102 -6.77 -3.60 12.10
N PHE A 103 -5.68 -3.51 12.88
CA PHE A 103 -5.39 -4.44 13.95
C PHE A 103 -6.47 -4.43 15.05
N THR A 104 -6.86 -3.26 15.54
CA THR A 104 -7.90 -3.15 16.59
C THR A 104 -9.26 -3.59 16.08
N GLY A 105 -9.58 -3.32 14.81
CA GLY A 105 -10.76 -3.85 14.13
C GLY A 105 -10.74 -5.37 14.02
N GLN A 106 -9.62 -5.97 13.64
CA GLN A 106 -9.44 -7.42 13.60
C GLN A 106 -9.57 -8.05 14.99
N CYS A 107 -8.98 -7.46 16.03
CA CYS A 107 -9.16 -7.93 17.41
C CYS A 107 -10.63 -7.90 17.85
N TYR A 108 -11.38 -6.89 17.42
CA TYR A 108 -12.82 -6.83 17.67
C TYR A 108 -13.59 -7.91 16.90
N LEU A 109 -13.29 -8.08 15.60
CA LEU A 109 -13.92 -9.06 14.71
C LEU A 109 -13.61 -10.50 15.10
N GLN A 110 -12.46 -10.74 15.74
CA GLN A 110 -12.05 -12.06 16.20
C GLN A 110 -13.02 -12.68 17.21
N ARG A 111 -13.85 -11.85 17.87
CA ARG A 111 -14.88 -12.31 18.82
C ARG A 111 -16.10 -12.95 18.15
N TYR A 112 -16.25 -12.77 16.84
CA TYR A 112 -17.38 -13.25 16.07
C TYR A 112 -16.94 -14.45 15.24
N GLU A 113 -17.20 -15.64 15.78
CA GLU A 113 -16.99 -16.89 15.07
C GLU A 113 -17.95 -17.01 13.88
N ILE A 114 -17.44 -17.52 12.75
CA ILE A 114 -18.25 -17.86 11.60
C ILE A 114 -18.70 -19.30 11.82
N PRO A 115 -20.02 -19.57 11.88
CA PRO A 115 -20.51 -20.92 12.09
C PRO A 115 -20.09 -21.80 10.91
N VAL A 116 -19.33 -22.85 11.21
CA VAL A 116 -18.93 -23.87 10.25
C VAL A 116 -19.40 -25.24 10.75
N PRO A 117 -19.77 -26.16 9.85
CA PRO A 117 -20.10 -27.53 10.24
C PRO A 117 -18.94 -28.18 11.00
N GLU A 118 -19.23 -28.89 12.09
CA GLU A 118 -18.22 -29.50 12.96
C GLU A 118 -17.26 -30.44 12.20
N TYR A 119 -17.77 -31.17 11.21
CA TYR A 119 -16.94 -32.06 10.38
C TYR A 119 -15.81 -31.32 9.62
N MET A 120 -15.99 -30.03 9.30
CA MET A 120 -14.94 -29.23 8.66
C MET A 120 -13.83 -28.89 9.66
N VAL A 121 -14.20 -28.65 10.91
CA VAL A 121 -13.26 -28.41 12.01
C VAL A 121 -12.46 -29.68 12.30
N ASP A 122 -13.13 -30.83 12.37
CA ASP A 122 -12.51 -32.14 12.60
C ASP A 122 -11.55 -32.52 11.47
N MET A 123 -11.96 -32.32 10.21
CA MET A 123 -11.10 -32.56 9.04
C MET A 123 -9.82 -31.69 9.08
N ALA A 124 -9.97 -30.41 9.42
CA ALA A 124 -8.82 -29.50 9.55
C ALA A 124 -7.90 -29.92 10.70
N TYR A 125 -8.47 -30.39 11.80
CA TYR A 125 -7.72 -30.90 12.96
C TYR A 125 -6.94 -32.16 12.62
N ASP A 126 -7.56 -33.14 11.98
CA ASP A 126 -6.92 -34.40 11.58
C ASP A 126 -5.78 -34.16 10.59
N PHE A 127 -5.98 -33.25 9.63
CA PHE A 127 -4.92 -32.80 8.72
C PHE A 127 -3.75 -32.20 9.50
N ALA A 128 -4.02 -31.23 10.39
CA ALA A 128 -2.97 -30.58 11.19
C ALA A 128 -2.16 -31.57 12.02
N LYS A 129 -2.86 -32.52 12.64
CA LYS A 129 -2.27 -33.59 13.46
C LYS A 129 -1.36 -34.49 12.64
N LYS A 130 -1.80 -34.89 11.44
CA LYS A 130 -1.02 -35.71 10.52
C LYS A 130 0.31 -35.08 10.12
N TYR A 131 0.35 -33.75 9.98
CA TYR A 131 1.53 -33.01 9.54
C TYR A 131 2.28 -32.28 10.68
N GLY A 132 1.89 -32.50 11.95
CA GLY A 132 2.56 -31.90 13.11
C GLY A 132 2.35 -30.38 13.26
N ILE A 133 1.28 -29.82 12.68
CA ILE A 133 0.99 -28.37 12.64
C ILE A 133 0.00 -27.98 13.75
N ASN A 134 0.12 -28.62 14.91
CA ASN A 134 -0.95 -28.77 15.90
C ASN A 134 -1.54 -27.47 16.49
N HIS A 135 -0.78 -26.37 16.52
CA HIS A 135 -1.22 -25.13 17.19
C HIS A 135 -1.73 -24.04 16.24
N LEU A 136 -1.19 -23.95 15.02
CA LEU A 136 -1.58 -22.91 14.07
C LEU A 136 -2.87 -23.27 13.31
N LEU A 137 -3.13 -24.55 13.02
CA LEU A 137 -4.33 -24.94 12.29
C LEU A 137 -5.61 -24.96 13.13
N TYR A 138 -5.54 -25.23 14.45
CA TYR A 138 -6.71 -25.12 15.33
C TYR A 138 -7.30 -23.70 15.33
N ILE A 139 -6.41 -22.72 15.22
CA ILE A 139 -6.72 -21.29 15.12
C ILE A 139 -7.44 -20.96 13.80
N PHE A 140 -7.07 -21.60 12.69
CA PHE A 140 -7.73 -21.43 11.40
C PHE A 140 -8.97 -22.32 11.20
N ALA A 141 -9.10 -23.40 11.97
CA ALA A 141 -10.21 -24.35 11.88
C ALA A 141 -11.54 -23.76 12.41
N LYS A 142 -11.46 -22.76 13.29
CA LYS A 142 -12.61 -21.94 13.70
C LYS A 142 -12.51 -20.56 13.04
N PRO A 143 -12.96 -20.41 11.79
CA PRO A 143 -12.90 -19.13 11.12
C PRO A 143 -13.72 -18.09 11.89
N THR A 144 -13.23 -16.86 11.89
CA THR A 144 -13.87 -15.72 12.54
C THR A 144 -14.07 -14.61 11.52
N MET A 145 -14.84 -13.57 11.88
CA MET A 145 -14.99 -12.40 11.02
C MET A 145 -13.65 -11.68 10.74
N SER A 146 -12.62 -11.87 11.59
CA SER A 146 -11.26 -11.38 11.29
C SER A 146 -10.65 -12.09 10.08
N HIS A 147 -10.83 -13.42 9.98
CA HIS A 147 -10.38 -14.19 8.82
C HIS A 147 -11.10 -13.76 7.54
N ALA A 148 -12.43 -13.61 7.63
CA ALA A 148 -13.22 -13.13 6.50
C ALA A 148 -12.82 -11.72 6.06
N ALA A 149 -12.54 -10.81 6.99
CA ALA A 149 -12.05 -9.47 6.67
C ALA A 149 -10.68 -9.54 5.98
N CYS A 150 -9.73 -10.34 6.48
CA CYS A 150 -8.42 -10.51 5.84
C CYS A 150 -8.55 -11.08 4.41
N ALA A 151 -9.37 -12.12 4.24
CA ALA A 151 -9.62 -12.72 2.93
C ALA A 151 -10.31 -11.73 1.98
N PHE A 152 -11.28 -10.96 2.47
CA PHE A 152 -11.95 -9.92 1.71
C PHE A 152 -10.95 -8.86 1.21
N PHE A 153 -10.10 -8.33 2.10
CA PHE A 153 -9.07 -7.37 1.70
C PHE A 153 -8.11 -7.97 0.67
N TYR A 154 -7.65 -9.21 0.89
CA TYR A 154 -6.81 -9.91 -0.08
C TYR A 154 -7.49 -10.05 -1.45
N ILE A 155 -8.77 -10.43 -1.50
CA ILE A 155 -9.53 -10.52 -2.75
C ILE A 155 -9.64 -9.15 -3.41
N CYS A 156 -9.89 -8.08 -2.65
CA CYS A 156 -9.88 -6.72 -3.18
C CYS A 156 -8.51 -6.39 -3.81
N TYR A 157 -7.39 -6.67 -3.14
CA TYR A 157 -6.06 -6.47 -3.73
C TYR A 157 -5.83 -7.33 -4.96
N ALA A 158 -6.12 -8.63 -4.89
CA ALA A 158 -5.94 -9.54 -6.02
C ALA A 158 -6.81 -9.14 -7.22
N SER A 159 -8.00 -8.57 -7.00
CA SER A 159 -8.88 -8.06 -8.05
C SER A 159 -8.31 -6.82 -8.77
N THR A 160 -7.42 -6.06 -8.12
CA THR A 160 -6.64 -4.99 -8.77
C THR A 160 -5.48 -5.51 -9.62
N ARG A 161 -5.40 -6.85 -9.78
CA ARG A 161 -4.52 -7.61 -10.69
C ARG A 161 -3.04 -7.57 -10.41
N ASP A 162 -2.62 -6.93 -9.33
CA ASP A 162 -1.29 -7.16 -8.80
C ASP A 162 -1.35 -8.24 -7.73
N PHE A 163 -1.34 -9.49 -8.20
CA PHE A 163 -1.28 -10.66 -7.34
C PHE A 163 -0.03 -10.65 -6.44
N PHE A 164 1.08 -10.08 -6.91
CA PHE A 164 2.30 -9.99 -6.13
C PHE A 164 2.13 -8.99 -4.98
N ALA A 165 1.62 -7.78 -5.25
CA ALA A 165 1.31 -6.79 -4.23
C ALA A 165 0.28 -7.31 -3.21
N ALA A 166 -0.75 -8.04 -3.69
CA ALA A 166 -1.75 -8.68 -2.85
C ALA A 166 -1.14 -9.76 -1.95
N THR A 167 -0.27 -10.60 -2.51
CA THR A 167 0.45 -11.65 -1.77
C THR A 167 1.41 -11.04 -0.77
N LEU A 168 2.14 -9.99 -1.15
CA LEU A 168 3.06 -9.28 -0.26
C LEU A 168 2.29 -8.63 0.90
N TRP A 169 1.14 -8.01 0.62
CA TRP A 169 0.25 -7.49 1.66
C TRP A 169 -0.22 -8.60 2.60
N LEU A 170 -0.66 -9.74 2.05
CA LEU A 170 -1.13 -10.87 2.84
C LEU A 170 -0.02 -11.42 3.73
N MET A 171 1.21 -11.54 3.22
CA MET A 171 2.34 -12.09 3.96
C MET A 171 2.92 -11.12 4.99
N CYS A 172 3.02 -9.83 4.66
CA CYS A 172 3.61 -8.83 5.54
C CYS A 172 2.61 -8.26 6.56
N TRP A 173 1.33 -8.24 6.22
CA TRP A 173 0.30 -7.61 7.04
C TRP A 173 -0.85 -8.56 7.36
N GLY A 174 -1.56 -9.07 6.35
CA GLY A 174 -2.81 -9.81 6.56
C GLY A 174 -2.70 -11.02 7.49
N ILE A 175 -1.75 -11.93 7.23
CA ILE A 175 -1.50 -13.12 8.05
C ILE A 175 -0.94 -12.73 9.42
N PRO A 176 0.15 -11.94 9.55
CA PRO A 176 0.67 -11.53 10.85
C PRO A 176 -0.37 -10.82 11.72
N SER A 177 -1.16 -9.91 11.15
CA SER A 177 -2.16 -9.14 11.89
C SER A 177 -3.33 -10.02 12.35
N THR A 178 -3.74 -11.00 11.53
CA THR A 178 -4.76 -11.99 11.89
C THR A 178 -4.25 -12.93 12.98
N LEU A 179 -3.02 -13.44 12.87
CA LEU A 179 -2.41 -14.26 13.92
C LEU A 179 -2.27 -13.48 15.24
N MET A 180 -1.91 -12.20 15.17
CA MET A 180 -1.83 -11.34 16.34
C MET A 180 -3.22 -11.09 16.95
N SER A 181 -4.26 -10.86 16.14
CA SER A 181 -5.62 -10.66 16.64
C SER A 181 -6.16 -11.91 17.35
N ILE A 182 -5.83 -13.09 16.83
CA ILE A 182 -6.09 -14.37 17.49
C ILE A 182 -5.34 -14.46 18.82
N ALA A 183 -4.04 -14.16 18.84
CA ALA A 183 -3.25 -14.18 20.07
C ALA A 183 -3.85 -13.22 21.13
N CYS A 184 -4.37 -12.06 20.71
CA CYS A 184 -5.09 -11.13 21.58
C CYS A 184 -6.39 -11.71 22.14
N MET A 185 -7.11 -12.55 21.39
CA MET A 185 -8.31 -13.25 21.87
C MET A 185 -7.97 -14.29 22.95
N TYR A 186 -6.93 -15.10 22.73
CA TYR A 186 -6.53 -16.14 23.69
C TYR A 186 -5.78 -15.58 24.89
N SER A 187 -5.09 -14.44 24.72
CA SER A 187 -4.39 -13.71 25.78
C SER A 187 -5.24 -12.55 26.31
N TRP A 188 -6.57 -12.71 26.32
CA TRP A 188 -7.49 -11.63 26.67
C TRP A 188 -7.31 -11.21 28.13
N THR A 189 -6.60 -10.11 28.32
CA THR A 189 -6.42 -9.48 29.63
C THR A 189 -7.51 -8.43 29.87
N PRO A 190 -7.78 -8.04 31.13
CA PRO A 190 -8.74 -6.97 31.44
C PRO A 190 -8.44 -5.62 30.76
N ILE A 191 -7.19 -5.39 30.33
CA ILE A 191 -6.78 -4.17 29.62
C ILE A 191 -7.10 -4.22 28.11
N MET A 192 -7.26 -5.41 27.51
CA MET A 192 -7.47 -5.57 26.06
C MET A 192 -8.69 -4.81 25.50
N PRO A 193 -9.88 -4.82 26.16
CA PRO A 193 -11.00 -3.98 25.71
C PRO A 193 -10.65 -2.49 25.64
N GLN A 194 -9.82 -2.00 26.58
CA GLN A 194 -9.39 -0.61 26.60
C GLN A 194 -8.41 -0.31 25.47
N VAL A 195 -7.46 -1.21 25.21
CA VAL A 195 -6.52 -1.10 24.07
C VAL A 195 -7.29 -1.03 22.75
N ILE A 196 -8.25 -1.93 22.53
CA ILE A 196 -9.07 -1.94 21.32
C ILE A 196 -9.88 -0.64 21.21
N LYS A 197 -10.54 -0.23 22.29
CA LYS A 197 -11.34 1.01 22.31
C LYS A 197 -10.48 2.24 22.02
N TYR A 198 -9.41 2.46 22.77
CA TYR A 198 -8.57 3.65 22.63
C TYR A 198 -7.76 3.62 21.34
N GLY A 199 -7.30 2.47 20.87
CA GLY A 199 -6.64 2.34 19.58
C GLY A 199 -7.60 2.63 18.42
N TRP A 200 -8.83 2.11 18.46
CA TRP A 200 -9.82 2.38 17.42
C TRP A 200 -10.24 3.85 17.41
N PHE A 201 -10.71 4.39 18.55
CA PHE A 201 -11.14 5.80 18.61
C PHE A 201 -9.98 6.77 18.43
N GLY A 202 -8.81 6.46 19.00
CA GLY A 202 -7.60 7.26 18.85
C GLY A 202 -7.12 7.30 17.40
N GLY A 203 -7.12 6.17 16.68
CA GLY A 203 -6.73 6.12 15.27
C GLY A 203 -7.64 6.96 14.38
N TRP A 204 -8.96 6.84 14.58
CA TRP A 204 -9.94 7.66 13.87
C TRP A 204 -9.83 9.14 14.22
N PHE A 205 -9.65 9.47 15.49
CA PHE A 205 -9.45 10.86 15.93
C PHE A 205 -8.22 11.47 15.27
N MET A 206 -7.09 10.75 15.31
CA MET A 206 -5.86 11.21 14.68
C MET A 206 -6.07 11.42 13.17
N GLN A 207 -6.63 10.47 12.42
CA GLN A 207 -6.79 10.66 10.96
C GLN A 207 -7.79 11.75 10.60
N VAL A 208 -8.97 11.75 11.24
CA VAL A 208 -10.08 12.61 10.83
C VAL A 208 -9.90 14.03 11.36
N VAL A 209 -9.56 14.17 12.63
CA VAL A 209 -9.45 15.48 13.28
C VAL A 209 -8.07 16.06 13.04
N VAL A 210 -7.00 15.33 13.40
CA VAL A 210 -5.64 15.86 13.31
C VAL A 210 -5.17 15.89 11.85
N GLY A 211 -5.28 14.78 11.14
CA GLY A 211 -4.85 14.65 9.75
C GLY A 211 -5.61 15.57 8.81
N HIS A 212 -6.89 15.30 8.60
CA HIS A 212 -7.69 16.09 7.66
C HIS A 212 -8.03 17.50 8.19
N GLY A 213 -8.44 17.60 9.45
CA GLY A 213 -8.93 18.87 10.02
C GLY A 213 -7.83 19.88 10.34
N VAL A 214 -6.76 19.45 11.02
CA VAL A 214 -5.69 20.36 11.48
C VAL A 214 -4.57 20.49 10.45
N ILE A 215 -4.04 19.37 9.94
CA ILE A 215 -2.86 19.36 9.06
C ILE A 215 -3.25 19.79 7.64
N GLU A 216 -4.24 19.14 7.04
CA GLU A 216 -4.65 19.42 5.65
C GLU A 216 -5.73 20.51 5.54
N LYS A 217 -6.30 20.95 6.68
CA LYS A 217 -7.36 21.98 6.76
C LYS A 217 -8.53 21.74 5.80
N ARG A 218 -8.86 20.47 5.57
CA ARG A 218 -9.93 20.05 4.65
C ARG A 218 -10.99 19.24 5.39
N ARG A 219 -12.19 19.22 4.82
CA ARG A 219 -13.25 18.34 5.31
C ARG A 219 -12.91 16.89 4.95
N PRO A 220 -12.98 15.96 5.92
CA PRO A 220 -12.77 14.55 5.65
C PRO A 220 -13.82 14.06 4.65
N THR A 221 -13.44 13.12 3.77
CA THR A 221 -14.35 12.55 2.78
C THR A 221 -15.60 11.95 3.43
N LEU A 222 -15.42 11.33 4.59
CA LEU A 222 -16.49 10.80 5.45
C LEU A 222 -17.55 11.83 5.85
N ALA A 223 -17.22 13.13 5.91
CA ALA A 223 -18.16 14.19 6.26
C ALA A 223 -18.82 14.82 5.02
N ARG A 224 -18.45 14.41 3.80
CA ARG A 224 -19.05 14.92 2.57
C ARG A 224 -20.33 14.15 2.27
N GLY A 225 -21.47 14.84 2.27
CA GLY A 225 -22.80 14.27 2.03
C GLY A 225 -23.71 14.19 3.26
N GLY A 226 -23.21 14.48 4.47
CA GLY A 226 -24.02 14.42 5.69
C GLY A 226 -24.42 13.00 6.10
N VAL A 227 -25.36 12.88 7.05
CA VAL A 227 -25.72 11.60 7.70
C VAL A 227 -26.20 10.55 6.70
N ARG A 228 -26.94 10.98 5.66
CA ARG A 228 -27.52 10.07 4.64
C ARG A 228 -26.47 9.31 3.83
N TYR A 229 -25.30 9.91 3.61
CA TYR A 229 -24.22 9.31 2.83
C TYR A 229 -23.06 8.81 3.70
N PHE A 230 -23.14 8.99 5.02
CA PHE A 230 -22.07 8.61 5.93
C PHE A 230 -21.75 7.11 5.86
N ILE A 231 -22.75 6.23 5.96
CA ILE A 231 -22.55 4.78 5.95
C ILE A 231 -21.88 4.30 4.65
N PRO A 232 -22.40 4.60 3.43
CA PRO A 232 -21.76 4.14 2.20
C PRO A 232 -20.37 4.75 2.01
N THR A 233 -20.16 6.02 2.38
CA THR A 233 -18.83 6.64 2.30
C THR A 233 -17.86 6.06 3.33
N PHE A 234 -18.35 5.68 4.52
CA PHE A 234 -17.57 5.02 5.55
C PHE A 234 -17.14 3.63 5.13
N ILE A 235 -18.05 2.83 4.58
CA ILE A 235 -17.72 1.52 4.03
C ILE A 235 -16.70 1.69 2.92
N LYS A 236 -16.97 2.54 1.92
CA LYS A 236 -16.02 2.83 0.82
C LYS A 236 -14.64 3.21 1.38
N THR A 237 -14.59 4.23 2.23
CA THR A 237 -13.31 4.74 2.76
C THR A 237 -12.60 3.69 3.61
N SER A 238 -13.31 2.91 4.42
CA SER A 238 -12.71 1.86 5.25
C SER A 238 -12.16 0.69 4.43
N LEU A 239 -12.71 0.45 3.24
CA LEU A 239 -12.22 -0.57 2.32
C LEU A 239 -11.02 -0.08 1.49
N TYR A 240 -11.12 1.14 0.95
CA TYR A 240 -10.10 1.67 0.04
C TYR A 240 -8.91 2.34 0.76
N ALA A 241 -9.07 2.88 1.97
CA ALA A 241 -7.96 3.56 2.65
C ALA A 241 -6.81 2.62 3.02
N PRO A 242 -7.04 1.40 3.58
CA PRO A 242 -5.99 0.40 3.74
C PRO A 242 -5.29 0.09 2.43
N PHE A 243 -6.08 0.01 1.36
CA PHE A 243 -5.60 -0.25 0.01
C PHE A 243 -4.57 0.79 -0.44
N TYR A 244 -4.90 2.07 -0.40
CA TYR A 244 -4.00 3.13 -0.85
C TYR A 244 -2.80 3.34 0.07
N VAL A 245 -2.95 3.15 1.38
CA VAL A 245 -1.80 3.23 2.30
C VAL A 245 -0.81 2.10 2.03
N TRP A 246 -1.26 0.92 1.60
CA TRP A 246 -0.33 -0.10 1.12
C TRP A 246 0.37 0.30 -0.18
N LEU A 247 -0.33 0.97 -1.12
CA LEU A 247 0.34 1.54 -2.29
C LEU A 247 1.42 2.56 -1.90
N GLU A 248 1.18 3.40 -0.89
CA GLU A 248 2.22 4.30 -0.36
C GLU A 248 3.46 3.54 0.14
N VAL A 249 3.27 2.38 0.79
CA VAL A 249 4.38 1.52 1.21
C VAL A 249 5.10 0.91 0.00
N LEU A 250 4.34 0.39 -0.97
CA LEU A 250 4.90 -0.21 -2.18
C LEU A 250 5.74 0.80 -2.97
N PHE A 251 5.19 1.98 -3.24
CA PHE A 251 5.86 3.02 -4.04
C PHE A 251 6.96 3.73 -3.24
N GLY A 252 6.68 4.13 -2.00
CA GLY A 252 7.55 5.00 -1.21
C GLY A 252 8.64 4.27 -0.43
N VAL A 253 8.36 3.08 0.09
CA VAL A 253 9.31 2.32 0.93
C VAL A 253 9.97 1.21 0.14
N LEU A 254 9.19 0.44 -0.62
CA LEU A 254 9.68 -0.73 -1.35
C LEU A 254 10.14 -0.41 -2.77
N LEU A 255 9.87 0.80 -3.27
CA LEU A 255 10.16 1.22 -4.66
C LEU A 255 9.65 0.21 -5.70
N TYR A 256 8.54 -0.44 -5.37
CA TYR A 256 7.91 -1.47 -6.18
C TYR A 256 6.93 -0.82 -7.17
N TRP A 257 6.83 -1.37 -8.38
CA TRP A 257 5.98 -0.89 -9.47
C TRP A 257 6.17 0.61 -9.85
N PRO A 258 7.40 1.04 -10.16
CA PRO A 258 7.71 2.44 -10.44
C PRO A 258 6.95 3.00 -11.65
N GLU A 259 6.64 2.19 -12.66
CA GLU A 259 5.90 2.65 -13.84
C GLU A 259 4.45 3.08 -13.51
N LEU A 260 3.80 2.38 -12.59
CA LEU A 260 2.48 2.77 -12.11
C LEU A 260 2.56 4.00 -11.20
N ALA A 261 3.60 4.10 -10.37
CA ALA A 261 3.84 5.29 -9.57
C ALA A 261 4.00 6.52 -10.47
N ASP A 262 4.80 6.43 -11.54
CA ASP A 262 4.96 7.49 -12.54
C ASP A 262 3.61 7.84 -13.21
N GLU A 263 2.81 6.84 -13.62
CA GLU A 263 1.49 7.05 -14.24
C GLU A 263 0.49 7.74 -13.29
N ILE A 264 0.54 7.40 -11.99
CA ILE A 264 -0.26 8.05 -10.95
C ILE A 264 0.23 9.48 -10.70
N ASP A 265 1.55 9.69 -10.61
CA ASP A 265 2.15 11.01 -10.38
C ASP A 265 1.85 11.98 -11.53
N ASP A 266 1.95 11.53 -12.78
CA ASP A 266 1.54 12.31 -13.95
C ASP A 266 0.07 12.76 -13.84
N ARG A 267 -0.82 11.85 -13.42
CA ARG A 267 -2.25 12.16 -13.24
C ARG A 267 -2.48 13.12 -12.08
N VAL A 268 -1.72 12.99 -10.99
CA VAL A 268 -1.75 13.91 -9.85
C VAL A 268 -1.32 15.31 -10.26
N ASP A 269 -0.28 15.43 -11.08
CA ASP A 269 0.19 16.71 -11.62
C ASP A 269 -0.84 17.36 -12.53
N GLU A 270 -1.54 16.59 -13.38
CA GLU A 270 -2.68 17.08 -14.15
C GLU A 270 -3.81 17.63 -13.25
N MET A 271 -4.12 16.95 -12.14
CA MET A 271 -5.14 17.39 -11.19
C MET A 271 -4.72 18.68 -10.47
N ASN A 272 -3.46 18.76 -10.02
CA ASN A 272 -2.88 19.95 -9.40
C ASN A 272 -2.94 21.16 -10.34
N ALA A 273 -2.56 20.97 -11.61
CA ALA A 273 -2.59 22.03 -12.62
C ALA A 273 -4.03 22.53 -12.90
N LYS A 274 -5.01 21.63 -12.94
CA LYS A 274 -6.43 21.99 -13.08
C LYS A 274 -6.93 22.81 -11.89
N GLU A 275 -6.66 22.37 -10.67
CA GLU A 275 -7.06 23.08 -9.46
C GLU A 275 -6.44 24.48 -9.39
N GLU A 276 -5.14 24.61 -9.72
CA GLU A 276 -4.47 25.89 -9.74
C GLU A 276 -5.11 26.86 -10.76
N LYS A 277 -5.44 26.36 -11.96
CA LYS A 277 -6.13 27.14 -12.99
C LYS A 277 -7.49 27.64 -12.50
N GLU A 278 -8.28 26.79 -11.84
CA GLU A 278 -9.56 27.18 -11.26
C GLU A 278 -9.41 28.24 -10.15
N LEU A 279 -8.44 28.07 -9.26
CA LEU A 279 -8.14 29.04 -8.21
C LEU A 279 -7.73 30.41 -8.79
N ARG A 280 -6.90 30.42 -9.83
CA ARG A 280 -6.54 31.64 -10.56
C ARG A 280 -7.76 32.32 -11.18
N LEU A 281 -8.67 31.57 -11.79
CA LEU A 281 -9.92 32.10 -12.35
C LEU A 281 -10.85 32.68 -11.27
N LYS A 282 -11.01 31.99 -10.13
CA LYS A 282 -11.81 32.46 -8.98
C LYS A 282 -11.24 33.77 -8.40
N ARG A 283 -9.91 33.86 -8.26
CA ARG A 283 -9.22 35.09 -7.80
C ARG A 283 -9.40 36.26 -8.77
N LYS A 284 -9.37 36.02 -10.09
CA LYS A 284 -9.65 37.05 -11.09
C LYS A 284 -11.08 37.57 -11.00
N LYS A 285 -12.08 36.68 -10.93
CA LYS A 285 -13.49 37.06 -10.76
C LYS A 285 -13.73 37.92 -9.51
N LYS A 286 -13.12 37.54 -8.38
CA LYS A 286 -13.23 38.28 -7.10
C LYS A 286 -12.54 39.66 -7.11
N LYS A 287 -11.61 39.93 -8.03
CA LYS A 287 -10.99 41.25 -8.20
C LYS A 287 -11.77 42.18 -9.13
N THR A 288 -12.63 41.61 -9.97
CA THR A 288 -13.51 42.35 -10.90
C THR A 288 -14.92 42.60 -10.35
N THR A 289 -15.19 42.13 -9.13
CA THR A 289 -16.40 42.44 -8.34
C THR A 289 -15.99 43.27 -7.14
#